data_AF-A0A448W1C1-F1
#
_entry.id   AF-A0A448W1C1-F1
#
_cell.length_a   1.000
_cell.length_b   1.000
_cell.length_c   1.000
_cell.angle_alpha   90.00
_cell.angle_beta   90.00
_cell.angle_gamma   90.00
#
_symmetry.space_group_name_H-M   'P 1'
#
loop_
_entity.id
_entity.type
_entity.pdbx_description
1 polymer ?
#
loop_
_entity_poly.entity_id
_entity_poly.type
_entity_poly.pdbx_seq_one_letter_code
_entity_poly.pdbx_strand_id
1 'polypeptide(L)'
;MTEEEYADFTERLKNYDMSQAEFIRQAITRATIRPIVTVSPVNDELLSAVGKLTAEYGKIGGNLNQIAHSLNEYGTPYNALSVEVRAAISDLAALKFEVLRKVGDAVGNIQAYQL
;
A
#
# COMPACT_ATOMS: atom_id res chain seq x y z
N MET A 1 7.56 -39.21 -17.81
CA MET A 1 7.69 -37.82 -17.34
C MET A 1 9.14 -37.45 -17.41
N THR A 2 9.44 -36.34 -18.08
CA THR A 2 10.75 -35.70 -17.97
C THR A 2 10.87 -35.04 -16.59
N GLU A 3 12.10 -34.70 -16.17
CA GLU A 3 12.31 -33.97 -14.91
C GLU A 3 11.62 -32.59 -14.92
N GLU A 4 11.58 -31.95 -16.08
CA GLU A 4 10.92 -30.65 -16.29
C GLU A 4 9.39 -30.75 -16.09
N GLU A 5 8.76 -31.78 -16.64
CA GLU A 5 7.34 -32.07 -16.42
C GLU A 5 7.02 -32.38 -14.95
N TYR A 6 7.94 -33.05 -14.25
CA TYR A 6 7.80 -33.33 -12.82
C TYR A 6 7.91 -32.06 -11.97
N ALA A 7 8.81 -31.15 -12.32
CA ALA A 7 8.99 -29.87 -11.64
C ALA A 7 7.75 -28.97 -11.79
N ASP A 8 7.25 -28.77 -13.02
CA ASP A 8 6.02 -27.99 -13.29
C ASP A 8 4.81 -28.57 -12.56
N PHE A 9 4.66 -29.90 -12.58
CA PHE A 9 3.59 -30.56 -11.84
C PHE A 9 3.69 -30.33 -10.32
N THR A 10 4.89 -30.47 -9.75
CA THR A 10 5.12 -30.27 -8.31
C THR A 10 4.90 -28.82 -7.91
N GLU A 11 5.25 -27.86 -8.76
CA GLU A 11 4.98 -26.44 -8.55
C GLU A 11 3.48 -26.14 -8.53
N ARG A 12 2.73 -26.67 -9.50
CA ARG A 12 1.26 -26.53 -9.54
C ARG A 12 0.60 -27.20 -8.35
N LEU A 13 1.11 -28.33 -7.88
CA LEU A 13 0.58 -29.07 -6.74
C LEU A 13 0.61 -28.25 -5.45
N LYS A 14 1.55 -27.30 -5.29
CA LYS A 14 1.60 -26.41 -4.12
C LYS A 14 0.33 -25.56 -3.93
N ASN A 15 -0.41 -25.33 -5.02
CA ASN A 15 -1.68 -24.61 -4.98
C ASN A 15 -2.85 -25.49 -4.54
N TYR A 16 -2.61 -26.76 -4.21
CA TYR A 16 -3.60 -27.70 -3.72
C TYR A 16 -3.11 -28.20 -2.35
N ASP A 17 -3.93 -28.03 -1.30
CA ASP A 17 -3.61 -28.50 0.05
C ASP A 17 -3.79 -30.03 0.16
N MET A 18 -3.06 -30.79 -0.68
CA MET A 18 -3.15 -32.24 -0.76
C MET A 18 -1.87 -32.86 -1.32
N SER A 19 -1.65 -34.14 -0.99
CA SER A 19 -0.53 -34.90 -1.54
C SER A 19 -0.70 -35.20 -3.04
N GLN A 20 0.41 -35.46 -3.74
CA GLN A 20 0.40 -35.90 -5.14
C GLN A 20 -0.49 -37.12 -5.36
N ALA A 21 -0.42 -38.11 -4.45
CA ALA A 21 -1.21 -39.31 -4.53
C ALA A 21 -2.71 -39.01 -4.44
N GLU A 22 -3.10 -38.05 -3.61
CA GLU A 22 -4.49 -37.62 -3.46
C GLU A 22 -4.98 -36.86 -4.70
N PHE A 23 -4.15 -35.96 -5.24
CA PHE A 23 -4.45 -35.27 -6.49
C PHE A 23 -4.70 -36.25 -7.65
N ILE A 24 -3.83 -37.27 -7.80
CA ILE A 24 -3.95 -38.30 -8.84
C ILE A 24 -5.22 -39.14 -8.64
N ARG A 25 -5.53 -39.56 -7.39
CA ARG A 25 -6.76 -40.31 -7.08
C ARG A 25 -8.01 -39.52 -7.47
N GLN A 26 -8.07 -38.23 -7.14
CA GLN A 26 -9.19 -37.36 -7.47
C GLN A 26 -9.31 -37.12 -8.99
N ALA A 27 -8.17 -36.95 -9.68
CA ALA A 27 -8.14 -36.72 -11.12
C ALA A 27 -8.69 -37.94 -11.90
N ILE A 28 -8.29 -39.15 -11.51
CA ILE A 28 -8.75 -40.41 -12.15
C ILE A 28 -10.23 -40.68 -11.86
N THR A 29 -10.70 -40.36 -10.65
CA THR A 29 -12.10 -40.55 -10.25
C THR A 29 -13.05 -39.47 -10.82
N ARG A 30 -12.54 -38.57 -11.67
CA ARG A 30 -13.27 -37.42 -12.24
C ARG A 30 -13.87 -36.50 -11.18
N ALA A 31 -13.27 -36.48 -9.98
CA ALA A 31 -13.63 -35.52 -8.96
C ALA A 31 -13.22 -34.11 -9.41
N THR A 32 -14.02 -33.10 -9.06
CA THR A 32 -13.66 -31.70 -9.34
C THR A 32 -12.56 -31.27 -8.37
N ILE A 33 -11.33 -31.11 -8.85
CA ILE A 33 -10.21 -30.60 -8.07
C ILE A 33 -10.18 -29.07 -8.18
N ARG A 34 -10.12 -28.36 -7.05
CA ARG A 34 -10.07 -26.89 -6.99
C ARG A 34 -8.79 -26.42 -6.30
N PRO A 35 -8.02 -25.51 -6.90
CA PRO A 35 -6.87 -24.92 -6.22
C PRO A 35 -7.33 -24.02 -5.08
N ILE A 36 -6.53 -23.98 -4.02
CA ILE A 36 -6.65 -23.01 -2.94
C ILE A 36 -5.79 -21.80 -3.31
N VAL A 37 -6.45 -20.67 -3.53
CA VAL A 37 -5.80 -19.39 -3.77
C VAL A 37 -5.93 -18.57 -2.49
N THR A 38 -4.85 -18.51 -1.72
CA THR A 38 -4.80 -17.67 -0.52
C THR A 38 -4.40 -16.25 -0.93
N VAL A 39 -5.36 -15.33 -0.93
CA VAL A 39 -5.07 -13.90 -1.06
C VAL A 39 -4.86 -13.38 0.37
N SER A 40 -3.62 -13.12 0.76
CA SER A 40 -3.38 -12.48 2.06
C SER A 40 -4.02 -11.09 2.06
N PRO A 41 -4.87 -10.76 3.05
CA PRO A 41 -5.24 -9.37 3.27
C PRO A 41 -3.96 -8.57 3.53
N VAL A 42 -3.93 -7.33 3.03
CA VAL A 42 -2.83 -6.40 3.34
C VAL A 42 -2.65 -6.36 4.86
N ASN A 43 -1.41 -6.39 5.34
CA ASN A 43 -1.11 -6.40 6.76
C ASN A 43 -1.72 -5.15 7.44
N ASP A 44 -2.76 -5.35 8.25
CA ASP A 44 -3.48 -4.29 8.98
C ASP A 44 -2.53 -3.44 9.85
N GLU A 45 -1.43 -4.02 10.33
CA GLU A 45 -0.40 -3.30 11.08
C GLU A 45 0.32 -2.27 10.21
N LEU A 46 0.66 -2.64 8.97
CA LEU A 46 1.30 -1.74 8.01
C LEU A 46 0.33 -0.61 7.62
N LEU A 47 -0.94 -0.95 7.38
CA LEU A 47 -1.96 0.05 7.05
C LEU A 47 -2.18 1.05 8.20
N SER A 48 -2.22 0.56 9.43
CA SER A 48 -2.29 1.38 10.65
C SER A 48 -1.05 2.27 10.80
N ALA A 49 0.16 1.73 10.57
CA ALA A 49 1.40 2.49 10.63
C ALA A 49 1.43 3.62 9.59
N VAL A 50 1.00 3.34 8.36
CA VAL A 50 0.86 4.34 7.28
C VAL A 50 -0.16 5.40 7.68
N GLY A 51 -1.33 5.02 8.19
CA GLY A 51 -2.37 5.96 8.62
C GLY A 51 -1.87 6.93 9.71
N LYS A 52 -1.08 6.43 10.67
CA LYS A 52 -0.42 7.27 11.69
C LYS A 52 0.58 8.24 11.07
N LEU A 53 1.43 7.78 10.15
CA LEU A 53 2.41 8.62 9.45
C LEU A 53 1.71 9.75 8.67
N THR A 54 0.63 9.44 7.96
CA THR A 54 -0.20 10.42 7.25
C THR A 54 -0.77 11.50 8.17
N ALA A 55 -1.20 11.13 9.38
CA ALA A 55 -1.71 12.07 10.37
C ALA A 55 -0.62 13.02 10.87
N GLU A 56 0.58 12.51 11.14
CA GLU A 56 1.74 13.33 11.54
C GLU A 56 2.13 14.33 10.45
N TYR A 57 2.13 13.91 9.18
CA TYR A 57 2.35 14.83 8.06
C TYR A 57 1.30 15.94 7.99
N GLY A 58 0.04 15.66 8.33
CA GLY A 58 -1.00 16.68 8.44
C GLY A 58 -0.70 17.71 9.54
N LYS A 59 -0.23 17.26 10.71
CA LYS A 59 0.15 18.15 11.82
C LYS A 59 1.34 19.04 11.44
N ILE A 60 2.36 18.47 10.78
CA ILE A 60 3.53 19.22 10.32
C ILE A 60 3.09 20.31 9.33
N GLY A 61 2.25 19.97 8.34
CA GLY A 61 1.71 20.95 7.40
C GLY A 61 0.94 22.08 8.09
N GLY A 62 0.13 21.76 9.10
CA GLY A 62 -0.59 22.75 9.90
C GLY A 62 0.35 23.71 10.65
N ASN A 63 1.38 23.19 11.30
CA ASN A 63 2.38 23.99 12.01
C ASN A 63 3.17 24.90 11.05
N LEU A 64 3.57 24.37 9.90
CA LEU A 64 4.23 25.17 8.86
C LEU A 64 3.32 26.29 8.36
N ASN A 65 2.01 26.05 8.22
CA ASN A 65 1.07 27.09 7.81
C ASN A 65 0.97 28.22 8.83
N GLN A 66 0.98 27.91 10.13
CA GLN A 66 1.02 28.90 11.21
C GLN A 66 2.32 29.71 11.19
N ILE A 67 3.46 29.06 10.93
CA ILE A 67 4.76 29.72 10.78
C ILE A 67 4.72 30.67 9.58
N ALA A 68 4.23 30.24 8.42
CA ALA A 68 4.10 31.08 7.24
C ALA A 68 3.22 32.30 7.50
N HIS A 69 2.10 32.12 8.22
CA HIS A 69 1.22 33.24 8.59
C HIS A 69 1.95 34.25 9.47
N SER A 70 2.59 33.78 10.55
CA SER A 70 3.35 34.62 11.48
C SER A 70 4.46 35.38 10.76
N LEU A 71 5.22 34.72 9.89
CA LEU A 71 6.30 35.34 9.12
C LEU A 71 5.82 36.41 8.14
N ASN A 72 4.62 36.24 7.57
CA ASN A 72 4.05 37.20 6.63
C ASN A 72 3.66 38.53 7.31
N GLU A 73 3.38 38.53 8.61
CA GLU A 73 3.02 39.73 9.38
C GLU A 73 4.21 40.66 9.64
N TYR A 74 5.44 40.14 9.69
CA TYR A 74 6.65 40.93 10.02
C TYR A 74 7.29 41.67 8.82
N GLY A 75 6.74 41.55 7.61
CA GLY A 75 7.28 42.21 6.41
C GLY A 75 8.63 41.62 5.95
N THR A 76 9.42 42.38 5.19
CA THR A 76 10.73 41.93 4.68
C THR A 76 11.78 41.89 5.80
N PRO A 77 12.60 40.83 5.92
CA PRO A 77 12.82 39.70 5.00
C PRO A 77 11.95 38.46 5.29
N TYR A 78 11.10 38.51 6.31
CA TYR A 78 10.33 37.35 6.79
C TYR A 78 9.23 36.90 5.82
N ASN A 79 8.70 37.81 4.99
CA ASN A 79 7.80 37.46 3.91
C ASN A 79 8.43 36.52 2.85
N ALA A 80 9.73 36.61 2.58
CA ALA A 80 10.43 35.71 1.67
C ALA A 80 10.51 34.29 2.25
N LEU A 81 10.82 34.18 3.55
CA LEU A 81 10.79 32.90 4.26
C LEU A 81 9.38 32.30 4.29
N SER A 82 8.33 33.13 4.36
CA SER A 82 6.94 32.64 4.24
C SER A 82 6.66 31.97 2.89
N VAL A 83 7.31 32.37 1.80
CA VAL A 83 7.13 31.74 0.48
C VAL A 83 7.78 30.35 0.47
N GLU A 84 8.99 30.22 1.00
CA GLU A 84 9.68 28.93 1.12
C GLU A 84 8.91 27.94 2.01
N VAL A 85 8.38 28.42 3.13
CA VAL A 85 7.53 27.59 4.02
C VAL A 85 6.27 27.13 3.30
N ARG A 86 5.62 27.98 2.50
CA ARG A 86 4.45 27.59 1.70
C ARG A 86 4.79 26.56 0.62
N ALA A 87 5.96 26.66 -0.02
CA ALA A 87 6.44 25.66 -0.96
C ALA A 87 6.64 24.29 -0.26
N ALA A 88 7.30 24.27 0.90
CA ALA A 88 7.49 23.06 1.68
C ALA A 88 6.16 22.42 2.14
N ILE A 89 5.14 23.22 2.47
CA ILE A 89 3.78 22.72 2.77
C ILE A 89 3.18 22.02 1.55
N SER A 90 3.33 22.61 0.36
CA SER A 90 2.81 22.05 -0.89
C SER A 90 3.47 20.71 -1.21
N ASP A 91 4.80 20.63 -1.08
CA ASP A 91 5.56 19.40 -1.31
C ASP A 91 5.16 18.31 -0.31
N LEU A 92 4.95 18.68 0.96
CA LEU A 92 4.49 17.76 1.99
C LEU A 92 3.09 17.22 1.70
N ALA A 93 2.18 18.07 1.23
CA ALA A 93 0.83 17.67 0.85
C ALA A 93 0.84 16.72 -0.36
N ALA A 94 1.67 16.99 -1.37
CA ALA A 94 1.85 16.12 -2.52
C ALA A 94 2.39 14.75 -2.12
N LEU A 95 3.41 14.69 -1.25
CA LEU A 95 3.96 13.45 -0.73
C LEU A 95 2.92 12.64 0.06
N LYS A 96 2.16 13.32 0.94
CA LYS A 96 1.07 12.69 1.70
C LYS A 96 0.04 12.03 0.78
N PHE A 97 -0.34 12.73 -0.30
CA PHE A 97 -1.30 12.21 -1.27
C PHE A 97 -0.74 11.02 -2.06
N GLU A 98 0.50 11.10 -2.54
CA GLU A 98 1.13 10.00 -3.28
C GLU A 98 1.21 8.72 -2.44
N VAL A 99 1.58 8.84 -1.16
CA VAL A 99 1.62 7.70 -0.22
C VAL A 99 0.23 7.10 -0.04
N LEU A 100 -0.79 7.91 0.22
CA LEU A 100 -2.17 7.42 0.39
C LEU A 100 -2.69 6.73 -0.87
N ARG A 101 -2.41 7.27 -2.05
CA ARG A 101 -2.80 6.67 -3.32
C ARG A 101 -2.14 5.30 -3.52
N LYS A 102 -0.82 5.18 -3.32
CA LYS A 102 -0.10 3.89 -3.44
C LYS A 102 -0.63 2.85 -2.45
N VAL A 103 -1.03 3.28 -1.26
CA VAL A 103 -1.61 2.40 -0.24
C VAL A 103 -3.02 1.98 -0.63
N GLY A 104 -3.85 2.89 -1.15
CA GLY A 104 -5.17 2.57 -1.71
C GLY A 104 -5.11 1.58 -2.88
N ASP A 105 -4.14 1.76 -3.78
CA ASP A 105 -3.87 0.83 -4.89
C ASP A 105 -3.48 -0.56 -4.38
N ALA A 106 -2.62 -0.64 -3.36
CA ALA A 106 -2.15 -1.90 -2.77
C ALA A 106 -3.24 -2.64 -1.98
N VAL A 107 -4.18 -1.92 -1.36
CA VAL A 107 -5.28 -2.48 -0.54
C VAL A 107 -6.54 -2.77 -1.37
N GLY A 108 -6.59 -2.32 -2.64
CA GLY A 108 -7.77 -2.50 -3.50
C GLY A 108 -8.96 -1.62 -3.11
N ASN A 109 -8.73 -0.56 -2.32
CA ASN A 109 -9.78 0.33 -1.82
C ASN A 109 -9.49 1.79 -2.22
N ILE A 110 -9.55 2.06 -3.52
CA ILE A 110 -9.26 3.36 -4.14
C ILE A 110 -10.29 4.43 -3.71
N GLN A 111 -11.50 4.02 -3.32
CA GLN A 111 -12.59 4.91 -2.93
C GLN A 111 -12.42 5.55 -1.54
N ALA A 112 -11.58 4.97 -0.66
CA ALA A 112 -11.38 5.48 0.70
C ALA A 112 -10.49 6.74 0.79
N TYR A 113 -9.83 7.14 -0.31
CA TYR A 113 -8.78 8.16 -0.30
C TYR A 113 -9.00 9.32 -1.28
N GLN A 114 -10.17 9.40 -1.91
CA GLN A 114 -10.59 10.60 -2.64
C GLN A 114 -11.09 11.64 -1.61
N LEU A 115 -10.33 12.72 -1.46
CA LEU A 115 -10.65 13.87 -0.62
C LEU A 115 -11.42 14.91 -1.43
#